data_AF-V5F7N4-F1
#
_entry.id   AF-V5F7N4-F1
#
_cell.length_a   1.000
_cell.length_b   1.000
_cell.length_c   1.000
_cell.angle_alpha   90.00
_cell.angle_beta   90.00
_cell.angle_gamma   90.00
#
_symmetry.space_group_name_H-M   'P 1'
#
loop_
_entity.id
_entity.type
_entity.pdbx_description
1 polymer ?
#
loop_
_entity_poly.entity_id
_entity_poly.type
_entity_poly.pdbx_seq_one_letter_code
_entity_poly.pdbx_strand_id
1 'polypeptide(L)'
;MNAQELALWMQSELDKDTCLYQDDVVDFALKNDLESLLKENSNGNVVLSKDVLNEFKKLNKTSVVWVRPDKYWRFRVAEDENDRNARG
;
A
#
# COMPACT_ATOMS: atom_id res chain seq x y z
N MET A 1 -11.86 11.11 4.04
CA MET A 1 -10.52 10.90 3.48
C MET A 1 -10.68 10.48 2.02
N ASN A 2 -9.90 11.05 1.09
CA ASN A 2 -9.86 10.63 -0.31
C ASN A 2 -8.61 9.77 -0.60
N ALA A 3 -8.43 9.32 -1.84
CA ALA A 3 -7.32 8.45 -2.22
C ALA A 3 -5.93 9.05 -1.94
N GLN A 4 -5.77 10.36 -2.16
CA GLN A 4 -4.52 11.07 -1.90
C GLN A 4 -4.23 11.19 -0.40
N GLU A 5 -5.25 11.52 0.39
CA GLU A 5 -5.12 11.62 1.85
C GLU A 5 -4.80 10.26 2.48
N LEU A 6 -5.42 9.18 1.99
CA LEU A 6 -5.11 7.82 2.45
C LEU A 6 -3.69 7.40 2.05
N ALA A 7 -3.25 7.74 0.84
CA ALA A 7 -1.87 7.49 0.41
C ALA A 7 -0.82 8.24 1.25
N LEU A 8 -1.12 9.47 1.68
CA LEU A 8 -0.26 10.24 2.59
C LEU A 8 -0.21 9.60 3.98
N TRP A 9 -1.35 9.10 4.48
CA TRP A 9 -1.39 8.34 5.72
C TRP A 9 -0.56 7.05 5.62
N MET A 10 -0.72 6.28 4.53
CA MET A 10 0.10 5.09 4.27
C MET A 10 1.61 5.40 4.28
N GLN A 11 2.03 6.52 3.67
CA GLN A 11 3.44 6.92 3.71
C GLN A 11 3.90 7.23 5.13
N SER A 12 3.07 7.92 5.90
CA SER A 12 3.38 8.26 7.30
C SER A 12 3.50 7.04 8.19
N GLU A 13 2.68 6.00 7.97
CA GLU A 13 2.82 4.73 8.71
C GLU A 13 4.07 3.97 8.29
N LEU A 14 4.35 3.93 6.98
CA LEU A 14 5.57 3.29 6.48
C LEU A 14 6.85 3.96 7.01
N ASP A 15 6.86 5.28 7.14
CA ASP A 15 7.97 6.04 7.70
C ASP A 15 8.21 5.73 9.19
N LYS A 16 7.18 5.29 9.93
CA LYS A 16 7.28 4.91 11.35
C LYS A 16 7.77 3.47 11.53
N ASP A 17 7.15 2.53 10.82
CA ASP A 17 7.29 1.09 11.10
C ASP A 17 8.17 0.35 10.07
N THR A 18 8.74 1.07 9.10
CA THR A 18 9.62 0.58 8.00
C THR A 18 8.99 -0.44 7.03
N CYS A 19 7.85 -1.00 7.41
CA CYS A 19 6.98 -1.83 6.59
C CYS A 19 5.51 -1.47 6.85
N LEU A 20 4.64 -1.77 5.89
CA LEU A 20 3.20 -1.54 5.98
C LEU A 20 2.45 -2.67 5.30
N TYR A 21 1.68 -3.47 6.06
CA TYR A 21 0.89 -4.55 5.50
C TYR A 21 -0.40 -4.01 4.86
N GLN A 22 -0.81 -4.61 3.74
CA GLN A 22 -2.06 -4.19 3.08
C GLN A 22 -3.28 -4.40 3.97
N ASP A 23 -3.31 -5.47 4.75
CA ASP A 23 -4.45 -5.77 5.62
C ASP A 23 -4.62 -4.69 6.70
N ASP A 24 -3.52 -4.12 7.23
CA ASP A 24 -3.59 -2.98 8.16
C ASP A 24 -4.21 -1.74 7.52
N VAL A 25 -3.88 -1.46 6.25
CA VAL A 25 -4.46 -0.32 5.51
C VAL A 25 -5.95 -0.56 5.22
N VAL A 26 -6.32 -1.80 4.88
CA VAL A 26 -7.73 -2.17 4.67
C VAL A 26 -8.52 -2.04 5.98
N ASP A 27 -7.98 -2.54 7.09
CA ASP A 27 -8.60 -2.43 8.41
C ASP A 27 -8.75 -0.97 8.83
N PHE A 28 -7.74 -0.13 8.61
CA PHE A 28 -7.82 1.30 8.85
C PHE A 28 -8.93 1.95 8.00
N ALA A 29 -9.00 1.63 6.71
CA ALA A 29 -10.02 2.17 5.82
C ALA A 29 -11.44 1.78 6.24
N LEU A 30 -11.66 0.51 6.62
CA LEU A 30 -12.95 0.02 7.13
C LEU A 30 -13.36 0.71 8.43
N LYS A 31 -12.42 0.91 9.36
CA LYS A 31 -12.69 1.60 10.64
C LYS A 31 -13.02 3.09 10.50
N ASN A 32 -12.76 3.67 9.33
CA ASN A 32 -12.96 5.10 9.05
C ASN A 32 -14.01 5.34 7.95
N ASP A 33 -14.86 4.35 7.64
CA ASP A 33 -15.93 4.44 6.62
C ASP A 33 -15.40 4.87 5.23
N LEU A 34 -14.25 4.30 4.82
CA LEU A 34 -13.57 4.59 3.56
C LEU A 34 -13.74 3.48 2.51
N GLU A 35 -14.86 2.75 2.52
CA GLU A 35 -15.11 1.61 1.64
C GLU A 35 -15.08 1.98 0.15
N SER A 36 -15.38 3.24 -0.18
CA SER A 36 -15.24 3.79 -1.54
C SER A 36 -13.80 3.77 -2.07
N LEU A 37 -12.80 3.68 -1.18
CA LEU A 37 -11.38 3.54 -1.50
C LEU A 37 -10.92 2.08 -1.52
N LEU A 38 -11.83 1.14 -1.30
CA LEU A 38 -11.61 -0.29 -1.36
C LEU A 38 -12.31 -0.90 -2.57
N LYS A 39 -11.99 -2.16 -2.86
CA LYS A 39 -12.67 -2.97 -3.86
C LYS A 39 -12.55 -4.44 -3.51
N GLU A 40 -13.48 -5.24 -4.01
CA GLU A 40 -13.31 -6.68 -4.04
C GLU A 40 -12.41 -7.08 -5.23
N ASN A 41 -11.49 -8.01 -5.04
CA ASN A 41 -10.71 -8.61 -6.12
C ASN A 41 -11.34 -9.92 -6.60
N SER A 42 -10.79 -10.53 -7.66
CA SER A 42 -11.33 -11.76 -8.25
C SER A 42 -11.35 -12.98 -7.32
N ASN A 43 -10.68 -12.91 -6.16
CA ASN A 43 -10.65 -13.96 -5.15
C ASN A 43 -11.65 -13.70 -4.01
N GLY A 44 -12.50 -12.66 -4.10
CA GLY A 44 -13.45 -12.28 -3.04
C GLY A 44 -12.82 -11.52 -1.87
N ASN A 45 -11.55 -11.11 -1.97
CA ASN A 45 -10.89 -10.34 -0.90
C ASN A 45 -11.10 -8.84 -1.10
N VAL A 46 -11.36 -8.13 0.00
CA VAL A 46 -11.31 -6.67 0.03
C VAL A 46 -9.86 -6.20 -0.04
N VAL A 47 -9.57 -5.30 -0.98
CA VAL A 47 -8.25 -4.73 -1.23
C VAL A 47 -8.36 -3.24 -1.53
N LEU A 48 -7.23 -2.53 -1.53
CA LEU A 48 -7.18 -1.12 -1.92
C LEU A 48 -7.59 -0.92 -3.38
N SER A 49 -8.32 0.17 -3.65
CA SER A 49 -8.64 0.59 -5.00
C SER A 49 -7.37 0.96 -5.78
N LYS A 50 -7.49 0.98 -7.11
CA LYS A 50 -6.35 1.37 -7.96
C LYS A 50 -5.95 2.83 -7.73
N ASP A 51 -6.89 3.69 -7.35
CA ASP A 51 -6.63 5.12 -7.17
C ASP A 51 -5.72 5.36 -5.96
N VAL A 52 -5.98 4.69 -4.84
CA VAL A 52 -5.11 4.74 -3.65
C VAL A 52 -3.71 4.23 -3.98
N LEU A 53 -3.61 3.08 -4.65
CA LEU A 53 -2.32 2.49 -5.05
C LEU A 53 -1.54 3.41 -5.99
N ASN A 54 -2.22 4.11 -6.89
CA ASN A 54 -1.60 5.05 -7.81
C ASN A 54 -1.09 6.29 -7.06
N GLU A 55 -1.88 6.87 -6.15
CA GLU A 55 -1.44 8.00 -5.34
C GLU A 55 -0.24 7.62 -4.46
N PHE A 56 -0.30 6.46 -3.80
CA PHE A 56 0.82 5.97 -2.97
C PHE A 56 2.09 5.75 -3.80
N LYS A 57 1.95 5.15 -4.99
CA LYS A 57 3.08 4.96 -5.91
C LYS A 57 3.69 6.28 -6.38
N LYS A 58 2.91 7.35 -6.57
CA LYS A 58 3.46 8.66 -6.95
C LYS A 58 4.40 9.23 -5.88
N LEU A 59 4.08 9.00 -4.60
CA LEU A 59 4.88 9.49 -3.47
C LEU A 59 6.24 8.80 -3.37
N ASN A 60 6.31 7.50 -3.66
CA ASN A 60 7.45 6.65 -3.29
C ASN A 60 7.92 5.69 -4.39
N LYS A 61 7.70 6.05 -5.65
CA LYS A 61 7.98 5.21 -6.83
C LYS A 61 9.38 4.58 -6.82
N THR A 62 10.39 5.31 -6.34
CA THR A 62 11.79 4.89 -6.35
C THR A 62 12.25 4.33 -5.01
N SER A 63 11.62 4.70 -3.90
CA SER A 63 12.08 4.40 -2.54
C SER A 63 11.39 3.21 -1.90
N VAL A 64 10.24 2.77 -2.41
CA VAL A 64 9.43 1.72 -1.79
C VAL A 64 9.18 0.58 -2.78
N VAL A 65 9.12 -0.65 -2.26
CA VAL A 65 8.79 -1.87 -3.01
C VAL A 65 7.59 -2.57 -2.38
N TRP A 66 6.92 -3.41 -3.16
CA TRP A 66 5.81 -4.27 -2.75
C TRP A 66 6.31 -5.72 -2.69
N VAL A 67 6.23 -6.34 -1.51
CA VAL A 67 6.59 -7.74 -1.29
C VAL A 67 5.34 -8.58 -1.51
N ARG A 68 5.23 -9.16 -2.71
CA ARG A 68 4.01 -9.86 -3.15
C ARG A 68 3.65 -11.10 -2.31
N PRO A 69 4.59 -11.96 -1.88
CA PRO A 69 4.25 -13.15 -1.09
C PRO A 69 3.55 -12.82 0.23
N ASP A 70 4.05 -11.82 0.93
CA ASP A 70 3.62 -11.46 2.29
C ASP A 70 2.71 -10.22 2.33
N LYS A 71 2.45 -9.60 1.18
CA LYS A 71 1.52 -8.48 0.99
C LYS A 71 1.82 -7.25 1.86
N TYR A 72 3.05 -6.77 1.84
CA TYR A 72 3.42 -5.52 2.50
C TYR A 72 4.32 -4.63 1.64
N TRP A 73 4.31 -3.33 1.93
CA TRP A 73 5.27 -2.37 1.40
C TRP A 73 6.43 -2.20 2.37
N ARG A 74 7.64 -2.04 1.84
CA ARG A 74 8.83 -1.65 2.61
C ARG A 74 9.73 -0.73 1.80
N PHE A 75 10.67 -0.08 2.45
CA PHE A 75 11.72 0.63 1.74
C PHE A 75 12.58 -0.32 0.90
N ARG A 76 13.02 0.20 -0.25
CA ARG A 76 13.92 -0.46 -1.19
C ARG A 76 15.28 -0.68 -0.54
N VAL A 77 15.85 -1.87 -0.74
CA VAL A 77 17.24 -2.20 -0.43
C VAL A 77 18.05 -2.33 -1.72
N ALA A 78 19.38 -2.39 -1.62
CA ALA A 78 20.28 -2.37 -2.79
C ALA A 78 20.10 -3.61 -3.69
N GLU A 79 19.63 -4.72 -3.11
CA GLU A 79 19.40 -6.00 -3.76
C GLU A 79 18.08 -6.07 -4.53
N ASP A 80 17.17 -5.11 -4.32
CA ASP A 80 15.88 -5.09 -5.02
C ASP A 80 16.05 -4.72 -6.50
N GLU A 81 15.38 -5.48 -7.38
CA GLU A 81 15.26 -5.14 -8.80
C GLU A 81 14.59 -3.78 -8.99
N ASN A 82 14.89 -3.07 -10.08
CA ASN A 82 14.32 -1.74 -10.37
C ASN A 82 12.78 -1.70 -10.46
N ASP A 83 12.11 -2.86 -10.50
CA ASP A 83 10.66 -2.97 -10.43
C ASP A 83 10.13 -2.53 -9.04
N ARG A 84 8.82 -2.26 -8.97
CA ARG A 84 8.09 -2.07 -7.72
C ARG A 84 7.97 -3.40 -6.95
N ASN A 85 7.96 -4.55 -7.62
CA ASN A 85 7.75 -5.84 -6.96
C ASN A 85 9.08 -6.42 -6.45
N ALA A 86 9.15 -6.67 -5.14
CA ALA A 86 10.24 -7.41 -4.50
C ALA A 86 9.84 -8.89 -4.31
N ARG A 87 10.84 -9.78 -4.35
CA ARG A 87 10.62 -11.24 -4.31
C ARG A 87 10.51 -11.82 -2.89
N GLY A 88 10.75 -11.00 -1.86
CA GLY A 88 10.91 -11.46 -0.48
C GLY A 88 12.37 -11.62 -0.15
#